data_AF-A0A074Y9B2-F1
#
_entry.id   AF-A0A074Y9B2-F1
#
_cell.length_a   1.000
_cell.length_b   1.000
_cell.length_c   1.000
_cell.angle_alpha   90.00
_cell.angle_beta   90.00
_cell.angle_gamma   90.00
#
_symmetry.space_group_name_H-M   'P 1'
#
loop_
_entity.id
_entity.type
_entity.pdbx_description
1 polymer ?
#
loop_
_entity_poly.entity_id
_entity_poly.type
_entity_poly.pdbx_seq_one_letter_code
_entity_poly.pdbx_strand_id
1 'polypeptide(L)'
;MPAFLAPHKSGAHRVTAIALYRALITKCRNAPEPLKSAVLAAVVRNKFKQNRHVTSINALRVAFEGGYEALDHLNAAIKGDEREVDYLSTLLSRLPAWMKAIPQNPTPPPPPPPPTAQTSPPQDETQKPPTKRCLLHRPRPLFSLPSRRRIPTLVSANKIPILRLKKPQSASLSKYLKSRILDRQKRLDRKTLLESAMEVARGEDEWDRILLAQGVDVGQGKQGKGGHGKQKGREEPWTKNVYEALGNVYNKIEEEGRRNKEMAEKMVGIIEKEKEFAEVERRERRRVGNEERRRRKAEKDGKVGEDGMV
;
A
#
# COMPACT_ATOMS: atom_id res chain seq x y z
N MET A 1 -6.17 26.71 6.01
CA MET A 1 -5.09 27.00 6.99
C MET A 1 -3.96 26.01 6.78
N PRO A 2 -2.70 26.43 6.65
CA PRO A 2 -1.63 25.45 6.51
C PRO A 2 -1.49 24.72 7.86
N ALA A 3 -1.73 23.40 7.85
CA ALA A 3 -1.52 22.56 9.01
C ALA A 3 -0.02 22.53 9.31
N PHE A 4 0.39 23.01 10.49
CA PHE A 4 1.76 22.85 10.97
C PHE A 4 2.05 21.36 11.12
N LEU A 5 2.56 20.74 10.06
CA LEU A 5 3.06 19.38 10.09
C LEU A 5 4.21 19.33 11.09
N ALA A 6 4.14 18.42 12.05
CA ALA A 6 5.24 18.20 12.98
C ALA A 6 6.54 18.03 12.18
N PRO A 7 7.67 18.67 12.57
CA PRO A 7 8.87 18.72 11.74
C PRO A 7 9.38 17.36 11.24
N HIS A 8 9.28 16.31 12.06
CA HIS A 8 9.65 14.94 11.68
C HIS A 8 8.76 14.31 10.58
N LYS A 9 7.60 14.90 10.27
CA LYS A 9 6.69 14.54 9.17
C LYS A 9 6.90 15.43 7.94
N SER A 10 7.66 16.52 8.05
CA SER A 10 8.07 17.33 6.91
C SER A 10 9.18 16.63 6.15
N GLY A 11 8.95 16.36 4.86
CA GLY A 11 9.94 15.73 3.98
C GLY A 11 11.24 16.53 3.89
N ALA A 12 11.13 17.87 3.76
CA ALA A 12 12.28 18.76 3.66
C ALA A 12 13.18 18.68 4.90
N HIS A 13 12.60 18.79 6.10
CA HIS A 13 13.34 18.66 7.36
C HIS A 13 14.03 17.30 7.50
N ARG A 14 13.34 16.22 7.13
CA ARG A 14 13.92 14.87 7.18
C ARG A 14 15.12 14.73 6.25
N VAL A 15 15.04 15.27 5.03
CA VAL A 15 16.15 15.24 4.06
C VAL A 15 17.33 16.06 4.57
N THR A 16 17.11 17.28 5.07
CA THR A 16 18.19 18.13 5.59
C THR A 16 18.87 17.54 6.81
N ALA A 17 18.11 16.99 7.77
CA ALA A 17 18.65 16.33 8.95
C ALA A 17 19.51 15.09 8.58
N ILE A 18 19.05 14.28 7.63
CA ILE A 18 19.82 13.11 7.15
C ILE A 18 21.09 13.55 6.42
N ALA A 19 21.01 14.59 5.58
CA ALA A 19 22.16 15.13 4.86
C ALA A 19 23.23 15.64 5.84
N LEU A 20 22.83 16.45 6.83
CA LEU A 20 23.75 16.97 7.86
C LEU A 20 24.36 15.83 8.70
N TYR A 21 23.54 14.87 9.13
CA TYR A 21 24.03 13.69 9.85
C TYR A 21 25.09 12.92 9.05
N ARG A 22 24.84 12.68 7.76
CA ARG A 22 25.79 11.98 6.87
C ARG A 22 27.06 12.80 6.67
N ALA A 23 26.96 14.11 6.48
CA ALA A 23 28.10 14.99 6.33
C ALA A 23 29.00 14.94 7.59
N LEU A 24 28.42 15.13 8.77
CA LEU A 24 29.16 15.09 10.04
C LEU A 24 29.84 13.74 10.27
N ILE A 25 29.13 12.62 10.12
CA ILE A 25 29.72 11.28 10.29
C ILE A 25 30.85 11.03 9.28
N THR A 26 30.71 11.51 8.05
CA THR A 26 31.75 11.39 7.02
C THR A 26 32.99 12.18 7.41
N LYS A 27 32.83 13.41 7.91
CA LYS A 27 33.94 14.24 8.36
C LYS A 27 34.60 13.72 9.62
N CYS A 28 33.83 13.19 10.59
CA CYS A 28 34.39 12.55 11.79
C CYS A 28 35.31 11.36 11.45
N ARG A 29 35.07 10.65 10.34
CA ARG A 29 35.97 9.54 9.91
C ARG A 29 37.32 10.02 9.40
N ASN A 30 37.37 11.23 8.87
CA ASN A 30 38.58 11.85 8.32
C ASN A 30 39.27 12.78 9.33
N ALA A 31 38.81 12.82 10.58
CA ALA A 31 39.38 13.68 11.61
C ALA A 31 40.80 13.22 11.98
N PRO A 32 41.71 14.16 12.29
CA PRO A 32 43.09 13.84 12.66
C PRO A 32 43.17 13.09 14.00
N GLU A 33 44.26 12.34 14.18
CA GLU A 33 44.47 11.37 15.25
C GLU A 33 44.25 11.84 16.72
N PRO A 34 44.49 13.11 17.12
CA PRO A 34 44.14 13.56 18.49
C PRO A 34 42.63 13.51 18.75
N LEU A 35 41.82 13.66 17.69
CA LEU A 35 40.38 13.68 17.74
C LEU A 35 39.83 12.28 17.45
N LYS A 36 39.97 11.36 18.42
CA LYS A 36 39.48 9.97 18.38
C LYS A 36 38.15 9.85 17.60
N SER A 37 38.23 9.46 16.33
CA SER A 37 37.14 9.53 15.34
C SER A 37 35.88 8.78 15.78
N ALA A 38 36.06 7.65 16.45
CA ALA A 38 34.98 6.83 17.00
C ALA A 38 34.16 7.57 18.08
N VAL A 39 34.83 8.37 18.92
CA VAL A 39 34.19 9.11 20.02
C VAL A 39 33.40 10.30 19.46
N LEU A 40 33.96 11.04 18.51
CA LEU A 40 33.25 12.11 17.79
C LEU A 40 31.99 11.58 17.10
N ALA A 41 32.12 10.47 16.39
CA ALA A 41 30.97 9.85 15.73
C ALA A 41 29.90 9.37 16.74
N ALA A 42 30.31 8.92 17.93
CA ALA A 42 29.37 8.56 19.00
C ALA A 42 28.62 9.79 19.54
N VAL A 43 29.33 10.91 19.78
CA VAL A 43 28.75 12.18 20.22
C VAL A 43 27.70 12.68 19.23
N VAL A 44 28.02 12.70 17.94
CA VAL A 44 27.08 13.11 16.87
C VAL A 44 25.85 12.21 16.88
N ARG A 45 26.02 10.87 16.92
CA ARG A 45 24.88 9.94 16.97
C ARG A 45 23.99 10.18 18.19
N ASN A 46 24.58 10.37 19.37
CA ASN A 46 23.83 10.56 20.61
C ASN A 46 23.09 11.89 20.62
N LYS A 47 23.66 12.96 20.05
CA LYS A 47 22.98 14.25 19.87
C LYS A 47 21.78 14.17 18.91
N PHE A 48 21.95 13.51 17.76
CA PHE A 48 20.82 13.30 16.84
C PHE A 48 19.72 12.41 17.44
N LYS A 49 20.09 11.43 18.28
CA LYS A 49 19.12 10.63 19.05
C LYS A 49 18.35 11.50 20.06
N GLN A 50 19.06 12.36 20.80
CA GLN A 50 18.45 13.28 21.77
C GLN A 50 17.43 14.21 21.10
N ASN A 51 17.78 14.74 19.92
CA ASN A 51 16.95 15.71 19.21
C ASN A 51 15.86 15.07 18.32
N ARG A 52 15.68 13.74 18.35
CA ARG A 52 14.74 13.01 17.47
C ARG A 52 13.28 13.45 17.63
N HIS A 53 12.89 13.83 18.84
CA HIS A 53 11.51 14.17 19.19
C HIS A 53 11.29 15.68 19.38
N VAL A 54 12.28 16.51 19.02
CA VAL A 54 12.15 17.97 19.11
C VAL A 54 11.20 18.43 18.00
N THR A 55 10.12 19.10 18.41
CA THR A 55 9.08 19.61 17.52
C THR A 55 9.08 21.13 17.37
N SER A 56 9.82 21.84 18.23
CA SER A 56 9.92 23.30 18.20
C SER A 56 10.82 23.77 17.07
N ILE A 57 10.30 24.65 16.20
CA ILE A 57 11.03 25.21 15.05
C ILE A 57 12.27 26.01 15.52
N ASN A 58 12.14 26.82 16.56
CA ASN A 58 13.25 27.61 17.09
C ASN A 58 14.36 26.71 17.66
N ALA A 59 13.99 25.66 18.39
CA ALA A 59 14.97 24.69 18.91
C ALA A 59 15.67 23.94 17.77
N LEU A 60 14.94 23.59 16.70
CA LEU A 60 15.53 22.97 15.52
C LEU A 60 16.47 23.93 14.79
N ARG A 61 16.11 25.21 14.63
CA ARG A 61 16.96 26.22 14.00
C ARG A 61 18.32 26.32 14.69
N VAL A 62 18.32 26.51 16.02
CA VAL A 62 19.54 26.58 16.82
C VAL A 62 20.35 25.28 16.72
N ALA A 63 19.68 24.13 16.70
CA ALA A 63 20.35 22.83 16.54
C ALA A 63 20.98 22.65 15.16
N PHE A 64 20.36 23.16 14.09
CA PHE A 64 20.93 23.14 12.74
C PHE A 64 22.10 24.10 12.62
N GLU A 65 21.96 25.34 13.10
CA GLU A 65 23.03 26.35 13.12
C GLU A 65 24.27 25.79 13.82
N GLY A 66 24.14 25.28 15.05
CA GLY A 66 25.25 24.65 15.76
C GLY A 66 25.79 23.38 15.09
N GLY A 67 24.96 22.68 14.31
CA GLY A 67 25.39 21.52 13.51
C GLY A 67 26.22 21.90 12.29
N TYR A 68 25.91 23.04 11.65
CA TYR A 68 26.72 23.59 10.56
C TYR A 68 28.02 24.19 11.07
N GLU A 69 27.99 24.92 12.19
CA GLU A 69 29.20 25.42 12.86
C GLU A 69 30.15 24.26 13.21
N ALA A 70 29.62 23.17 13.79
CA ALA A 70 30.42 21.98 14.08
C ALA A 70 31.04 21.35 12.83
N LEU A 71 30.34 21.41 11.68
CA LEU A 71 30.87 20.93 10.41
C LEU A 71 32.03 21.80 9.92
N ASP A 72 31.96 23.12 10.12
CA ASP A 72 33.01 24.06 9.73
C ASP A 72 34.27 23.88 10.59
N HIS A 73 34.14 23.75 11.91
CA HIS A 73 35.27 23.42 12.80
C HIS A 73 35.92 22.07 12.41
N LEU A 74 35.11 21.05 12.09
CA LEU A 74 35.65 19.77 11.61
C LEU A 74 36.37 19.90 10.26
N ASN A 75 35.85 20.71 9.33
CA ASN A 75 36.51 20.94 8.05
C ASN A 75 37.82 21.72 8.23
N ALA A 76 37.88 22.69 9.13
CA ALA A 76 39.10 23.43 9.46
C ALA A 76 40.16 22.51 10.09
N ALA A 77 39.75 21.66 11.04
CA ALA A 77 40.63 20.65 11.64
C ALA A 77 41.18 19.66 10.59
N ILE A 78 40.35 19.22 9.63
CA ILE A 78 40.80 18.34 8.52
C ILE A 78 41.78 19.04 7.59
N LYS A 79 41.67 20.36 7.41
CA LYS A 79 42.62 21.17 6.63
C LYS A 79 43.97 21.37 7.35
N GLY A 80 44.08 20.99 8.62
CA GLY A 80 45.32 21.09 9.40
C GLY A 80 45.40 22.31 10.32
N ASP A 81 44.28 22.96 10.65
CA ASP A 81 44.30 24.03 11.65
C ASP A 81 44.42 23.46 13.08
N GLU A 82 45.59 23.61 13.68
CA GLU A 82 45.92 23.09 15.01
C GLU A 82 45.05 23.70 16.12
N ARG A 83 44.65 24.98 15.98
CA ARG A 83 43.83 25.67 16.98
C ARG A 83 42.44 25.04 17.09
N GLU A 84 41.89 24.65 15.96
CA GLU A 84 40.59 24.01 15.87
C GLU A 84 40.64 22.57 16.38
N VAL A 85 41.76 21.89 16.16
CA VAL A 85 42.02 20.57 16.74
C VAL A 85 42.05 20.63 18.26
N ASP A 86 42.75 21.63 18.82
CA ASP A 86 42.81 21.84 20.28
C ASP A 86 41.45 22.28 20.86
N TYR A 87 40.72 23.15 20.15
CA TYR A 87 39.37 23.52 20.54
C TYR A 87 38.44 22.31 20.58
N LEU A 88 38.45 21.46 19.56
CA LEU A 88 37.63 20.25 19.53
C LEU A 88 38.07 19.22 20.58
N SER A 89 39.36 19.11 20.89
CA SER A 89 39.88 18.19 21.90
C SER A 89 39.48 18.63 23.32
N THR A 90 39.55 19.93 23.61
CA THR A 90 39.07 20.52 24.87
C THR A 90 37.55 20.45 25.00
N LEU A 91 36.80 20.63 23.91
CA LEU A 91 35.37 20.43 23.93
C LEU A 91 35.01 18.97 24.21
N LEU A 92 35.71 18.03 23.56
CA LEU A 92 35.54 16.60 23.82
C LEU A 92 35.88 16.22 25.25
N SER A 93 36.85 16.85 25.90
CA SER A 93 37.16 16.56 27.30
C SER A 93 36.02 17.00 28.23
N ARG A 94 35.44 18.17 27.99
CA ARG A 94 34.32 18.75 28.77
C ARG A 94 32.99 18.01 28.65
N LEU A 95 32.75 17.30 27.56
CA LEU A 95 31.48 16.60 27.35
C LEU A 95 31.22 15.50 28.39
N PRO A 96 29.95 15.22 28.75
CA PRO A 96 29.61 14.18 29.70
C PRO A 96 29.85 12.77 29.13
N ALA A 97 30.18 11.81 30.00
CA ALA A 97 30.58 10.45 29.61
C ALA A 97 29.51 9.69 28.80
N TRP A 98 28.22 9.88 29.12
CA TRP A 98 27.10 9.26 28.40
C TRP A 98 27.06 9.64 26.92
N MET A 99 27.58 10.82 26.57
CA MET A 99 27.61 11.30 25.19
C MET A 99 28.76 10.70 24.39
N LYS A 100 29.89 10.41 25.07
CA LYS A 100 31.07 9.74 24.51
C LYS A 100 30.88 8.22 24.40
N ALA A 101 29.88 7.67 25.09
CA ALA A 101 29.57 6.25 25.07
C ALA A 101 29.35 5.81 23.62
N ILE A 102 30.25 4.97 23.12
CA ILE A 102 30.14 4.37 21.80
C ILE A 102 28.90 3.48 21.88
N PRO A 103 27.84 3.77 21.08
CA PRO A 103 26.69 2.90 21.05
C PRO A 103 27.19 1.54 20.56
N GLN A 104 27.20 0.55 21.44
CA GLN A 104 27.28 -0.83 21.02
C GLN A 104 26.09 -1.00 20.08
N ASN A 105 26.37 -1.34 18.81
CA ASN A 105 25.28 -1.76 17.94
C ASN A 105 24.58 -2.88 18.69
N PRO A 106 23.26 -2.78 18.97
CA PRO A 106 22.55 -3.95 19.41
C PRO A 106 22.86 -5.00 18.35
N THR A 107 23.50 -6.10 18.75
CA THR A 107 23.71 -7.26 17.90
C THR A 107 22.40 -7.44 17.16
N PRO A 108 22.39 -7.45 15.81
CA PRO A 108 21.15 -7.62 15.09
C PRO A 108 20.44 -8.80 15.73
N PRO A 109 19.18 -8.64 16.18
CA PRO A 109 18.46 -9.77 16.73
C PRO A 109 18.63 -10.91 15.72
N PRO A 110 18.94 -12.14 16.18
CA PRO A 110 19.13 -13.25 15.27
C PRO A 110 17.99 -13.23 14.26
N PRO A 111 18.29 -13.44 12.96
CA PRO A 111 17.26 -13.40 11.93
C PRO A 111 16.07 -14.19 12.45
N PRO A 112 14.85 -13.63 12.39
CA PRO A 112 13.69 -14.35 12.88
C PRO A 112 13.74 -15.74 12.25
N PRO A 113 13.58 -16.81 13.04
CA PRO A 113 13.59 -18.15 12.49
C PRO A 113 12.65 -18.17 11.28
N PRO A 114 13.02 -18.83 10.17
CA PRO A 114 12.13 -18.97 9.02
C PRO A 114 10.76 -19.37 9.59
N PRO A 115 9.67 -18.68 9.21
CA PRO A 115 8.41 -18.74 9.95
C PRO A 115 8.05 -20.19 10.19
N THR A 116 8.28 -20.64 11.42
CA THR A 116 7.81 -21.93 11.88
C THR A 116 6.30 -21.81 11.78
N ALA A 117 5.72 -22.65 10.93
CA ALA A 117 4.30 -22.73 10.70
C ALA A 117 3.62 -23.19 12.01
N GLN A 118 3.44 -22.29 12.97
CA GLN A 118 2.86 -22.46 14.31
C GLN A 118 3.07 -21.11 15.05
N THR A 119 2.20 -20.12 14.93
CA THR A 119 0.91 -20.07 15.63
C THR A 119 -0.08 -19.26 14.81
N SER A 120 -0.85 -19.96 13.98
CA SER A 120 -2.24 -19.59 13.77
C SER A 120 -2.94 -19.71 15.14
N PRO A 121 -3.91 -18.84 15.50
CA PRO A 121 -4.84 -19.15 16.58
C PRO A 121 -5.45 -20.54 16.31
N PRO A 122 -5.85 -21.31 17.35
CA PRO A 122 -6.28 -22.70 17.22
C PRO A 122 -7.12 -22.84 15.95
N GLN A 123 -6.57 -23.53 14.95
CA GLN A 123 -7.31 -23.83 13.74
C GLN A 123 -8.40 -24.77 14.19
N ASP A 124 -9.56 -24.19 14.44
CA ASP A 124 -10.83 -24.88 14.45
C ASP A 124 -10.80 -25.84 13.25
N GLU A 125 -10.78 -27.15 13.52
CA GLU A 125 -10.68 -28.23 12.53
C GLU A 125 -11.87 -28.26 11.55
N THR A 126 -12.76 -27.28 11.64
CA THR A 126 -13.80 -26.96 10.67
C THR A 126 -13.28 -26.23 9.42
N GLN A 127 -12.00 -25.83 9.35
CA GLN A 127 -11.39 -25.26 8.14
C GLN A 127 -10.77 -26.30 7.21
N LYS A 128 -11.52 -27.35 6.85
CA LYS A 128 -11.35 -27.92 5.50
C LYS A 128 -11.45 -26.75 4.52
N PRO A 129 -10.52 -26.58 3.54
CA PRO A 129 -10.72 -25.58 2.50
C PRO A 129 -12.11 -25.85 1.93
N PRO A 130 -13.07 -24.90 2.03
CA PRO A 130 -14.43 -25.16 1.63
C PRO A 130 -14.35 -25.59 0.17
N THR A 131 -14.66 -26.85 -0.10
CA THR A 131 -14.64 -27.50 -1.41
C THR A 131 -15.07 -26.45 -2.40
N LYS A 132 -14.14 -25.92 -3.22
CA LYS A 132 -14.28 -24.64 -3.93
C LYS A 132 -15.72 -24.55 -4.44
N ARG A 133 -16.58 -23.82 -3.72
CA ARG A 133 -18.00 -23.74 -4.09
C ARG A 133 -18.04 -22.74 -5.22
N CYS A 134 -17.61 -23.17 -6.39
CA CYS A 134 -17.54 -22.34 -7.58
C CYS A 134 -18.96 -21.83 -7.84
N LEU A 135 -19.10 -20.50 -7.83
CA LEU A 135 -20.34 -19.83 -8.24
C LEU A 135 -20.75 -20.25 -9.66
N LEU A 136 -19.78 -20.70 -10.46
CA LEU A 136 -19.94 -21.20 -11.82
C LEU A 136 -20.72 -22.52 -11.92
N HIS A 137 -20.80 -23.33 -10.85
CA HIS A 137 -21.60 -24.57 -10.82
C HIS A 137 -23.04 -24.34 -10.33
N ARG A 138 -23.57 -23.12 -10.49
CA ARG A 138 -24.99 -22.82 -10.24
C ARG A 138 -25.77 -22.78 -11.55
N PRO A 139 -27.03 -23.24 -11.57
CA PRO A 139 -27.85 -23.67 -10.42
C PRO A 139 -27.55 -25.10 -9.95
N ARG A 140 -27.70 -25.35 -8.63
CA ARG A 140 -27.51 -26.68 -8.04
C ARG A 140 -28.78 -27.54 -8.11
N PRO A 141 -28.70 -28.88 -8.24
CA PRO A 141 -29.87 -29.75 -8.20
C PRO A 141 -30.51 -29.78 -6.81
N LEU A 142 -31.83 -30.00 -6.73
CA LEU A 142 -32.63 -29.90 -5.50
C LEU A 142 -32.11 -30.80 -4.36
N PHE A 143 -31.68 -32.02 -4.67
CA PHE A 143 -31.13 -32.97 -3.69
C PHE A 143 -29.83 -32.48 -3.00
N SER A 144 -29.08 -31.59 -3.65
CA SER A 144 -27.83 -31.05 -3.10
C SER A 144 -28.03 -29.80 -2.22
N LEU A 145 -29.29 -29.34 -2.06
CA LEU A 145 -29.62 -28.17 -1.28
C LEU A 145 -30.04 -28.60 0.14
N PRO A 146 -29.42 -28.03 1.19
CA PRO A 146 -29.78 -28.36 2.58
C PRO A 146 -31.15 -27.78 2.99
N SER A 147 -31.72 -26.88 2.20
CA SER A 147 -32.97 -26.20 2.48
C SER A 147 -33.52 -25.60 1.16
N ARG A 148 -34.63 -24.85 1.25
CA ARG A 148 -35.25 -24.15 0.12
C ARG A 148 -34.21 -23.35 -0.67
N ARG A 149 -34.32 -23.41 -2.01
CA ARG A 149 -33.49 -22.61 -2.93
C ARG A 149 -33.63 -21.12 -2.61
N ARG A 150 -32.50 -20.50 -2.27
CA ARG A 150 -32.38 -19.06 -2.04
C ARG A 150 -31.76 -18.41 -3.28
N ILE A 151 -32.50 -17.47 -3.88
CA ILE A 151 -32.02 -16.68 -5.01
C ILE A 151 -30.94 -15.71 -4.51
N PRO A 152 -29.72 -15.74 -5.06
CA PRO A 152 -28.67 -14.78 -4.74
C PRO A 152 -29.08 -13.35 -5.10
N THR A 153 -28.64 -12.37 -4.31
CA THR A 153 -28.81 -10.94 -4.68
C THR A 153 -27.50 -10.42 -5.25
N LEU A 154 -27.56 -9.82 -6.45
CA LEU A 154 -26.43 -9.06 -7.00
C LEU A 154 -26.27 -7.76 -6.21
N VAL A 155 -25.06 -7.49 -5.75
CA VAL A 155 -24.71 -6.26 -5.04
C VAL A 155 -23.44 -5.71 -5.66
N SER A 156 -23.36 -4.38 -5.82
CA SER A 156 -22.12 -3.72 -6.20
C SER A 156 -21.43 -3.18 -4.94
N ALA A 157 -20.19 -3.58 -4.72
CA ALA A 157 -19.35 -3.02 -3.67
C ALA A 157 -18.17 -2.29 -4.33
N ASN A 158 -18.21 -0.95 -4.36
CA ASN A 158 -17.20 -0.11 -5.01
C ASN A 158 -16.87 -0.56 -6.45
N LYS A 159 -17.90 -0.70 -7.29
CA LYS A 159 -17.82 -1.14 -8.70
C LYS A 159 -17.38 -2.60 -8.91
N ILE A 160 -17.27 -3.39 -7.83
CA ILE A 160 -17.03 -4.83 -7.90
C ILE A 160 -18.38 -5.56 -7.73
N PRO A 161 -18.86 -6.30 -8.74
CA PRO A 161 -20.09 -7.06 -8.63
C PRO A 161 -19.86 -8.30 -7.75
N ILE A 162 -20.77 -8.53 -6.80
CA ILE A 162 -20.76 -9.71 -5.95
C ILE A 162 -22.14 -10.35 -5.88
N LEU A 163 -22.19 -11.68 -5.98
CA LEU A 163 -23.37 -12.46 -5.66
C LEU A 163 -23.39 -12.78 -4.17
N ARG A 164 -24.34 -12.19 -3.45
CA ARG A 164 -24.52 -12.42 -2.02
C ARG A 164 -25.46 -13.61 -1.79
N LEU A 165 -24.91 -14.70 -1.27
CA LEU A 165 -25.64 -15.96 -1.01
C LEU A 165 -26.31 -16.00 0.37
N LYS A 166 -25.61 -15.52 1.41
CA LYS A 166 -26.04 -15.54 2.81
C LYS A 166 -25.65 -14.21 3.49
N LYS A 167 -26.36 -13.86 4.56
CA LYS A 167 -25.97 -12.83 5.54
C LYS A 167 -25.64 -13.56 6.86
N PRO A 168 -24.52 -13.25 7.55
CA PRO A 168 -23.43 -12.33 7.17
C PRO A 168 -22.58 -12.83 5.99
N GLN A 169 -21.79 -11.93 5.39
CA GLN A 169 -20.86 -12.25 4.30
C GLN A 169 -19.75 -13.17 4.80
N SER A 170 -19.25 -14.10 3.96
CA SER A 170 -18.13 -14.95 4.36
C SER A 170 -16.86 -14.13 4.54
N ALA A 171 -16.06 -14.46 5.56
CA ALA A 171 -14.82 -13.75 5.87
C ALA A 171 -13.83 -13.72 4.69
N SER A 172 -13.78 -14.80 3.90
CA SER A 172 -12.94 -14.89 2.69
C SER A 172 -13.34 -13.87 1.63
N LEU A 173 -14.64 -13.72 1.35
CA LEU A 173 -15.15 -12.77 0.37
C LEU A 173 -14.95 -11.33 0.87
N SER A 174 -15.14 -11.08 2.15
CA SER A 174 -14.86 -9.77 2.76
C SER A 174 -13.38 -9.38 2.66
N LYS A 175 -12.45 -10.32 2.91
CA LYS A 175 -11.00 -10.10 2.75
C LYS A 175 -10.65 -9.80 1.28
N TYR A 176 -11.16 -10.59 0.35
CA TYR A 176 -10.97 -10.37 -1.09
C TYR A 176 -11.47 -8.98 -1.51
N LEU A 177 -12.68 -8.62 -1.09
CA LEU A 177 -13.29 -7.33 -1.43
C LEU A 177 -12.48 -6.16 -0.86
N LYS A 178 -12.05 -6.23 0.40
CA LYS A 178 -11.17 -5.21 1.00
C LYS A 178 -9.87 -5.06 0.22
N SER A 179 -9.21 -6.16 -0.14
CA SER A 179 -7.97 -6.13 -0.92
C SER A 179 -8.19 -5.41 -2.27
N ARG A 180 -9.24 -5.78 -3.00
CA ARG A 180 -9.57 -5.15 -4.29
C ARG A 180 -9.94 -3.67 -4.18
N ILE A 181 -10.68 -3.29 -3.14
CA ILE A 181 -11.01 -1.89 -2.87
C ILE A 181 -9.72 -1.08 -2.64
N LEU A 182 -8.79 -1.61 -1.84
CA LEU A 182 -7.51 -0.95 -1.60
C LEU A 182 -6.66 -0.85 -2.88
N ASP A 183 -6.61 -1.90 -3.69
CA ASP A 183 -5.86 -1.88 -4.96
C ASP A 183 -6.44 -0.87 -5.95
N ARG A 184 -7.76 -0.71 -5.95
CA ARG A 184 -8.43 0.33 -6.76
C ARG A 184 -8.11 1.73 -6.23
N GLN A 185 -8.17 1.92 -4.91
CA GLN A 185 -7.82 3.20 -4.28
C GLN A 185 -6.38 3.60 -4.64
N LYS A 186 -5.40 2.69 -4.49
CA LYS A 186 -4.00 2.93 -4.88
C LYS A 186 -3.85 3.36 -6.34
N ARG A 187 -4.65 2.80 -7.25
CA ARG A 187 -4.64 3.21 -8.67
C ARG A 187 -5.20 4.60 -8.88
N LEU A 188 -6.28 4.95 -8.19
CA LEU A 188 -6.84 6.31 -8.22
C LEU A 188 -5.86 7.32 -7.61
N ASP A 189 -5.24 7.00 -6.49
CA ASP A 189 -4.23 7.86 -5.86
C ASP A 189 -3.03 8.06 -6.81
N ARG A 190 -2.58 7.00 -7.49
CA ARG A 190 -1.51 7.10 -8.50
C ARG A 190 -1.92 7.95 -9.70
N LYS A 191 -3.18 7.84 -10.15
CA LYS A 191 -3.72 8.71 -11.20
C LYS A 191 -3.62 10.17 -10.79
N THR A 192 -4.15 10.53 -9.63
CA THR A 192 -4.13 11.91 -9.12
C THR A 192 -2.70 12.44 -8.93
N LEU A 193 -1.79 11.59 -8.45
CA LEU A 193 -0.37 11.94 -8.35
C LEU A 193 0.23 12.24 -9.73
N LEU A 194 -0.01 11.40 -10.73
CA LEU A 194 0.49 11.60 -12.09
C LEU A 194 -0.13 12.83 -12.77
N GLU A 195 -1.41 13.13 -12.50
CA GLU A 195 -2.06 14.35 -12.97
C GLU A 195 -1.36 15.59 -12.40
N SER A 196 -1.04 15.61 -11.11
CA SER A 196 -0.23 16.71 -10.52
C SER A 196 1.19 16.77 -11.09
N ALA A 197 1.81 15.62 -11.35
CA ALA A 197 3.14 15.55 -11.93
C ALA A 197 3.18 16.05 -13.38
N MET A 198 2.05 15.98 -14.11
CA MET A 198 1.94 16.50 -15.47
C MET A 198 2.13 18.00 -15.51
N GLU A 199 1.58 18.73 -14.54
CA GLU A 199 1.74 20.19 -14.46
C GLU A 199 3.19 20.58 -14.22
N VAL A 200 3.88 19.85 -13.33
CA VAL A 200 5.32 20.04 -13.08
C VAL A 200 6.13 19.73 -14.33
N ALA A 201 5.86 18.59 -14.98
CA ALA A 201 6.57 18.17 -16.19
C ALA A 201 6.40 19.18 -17.35
N ARG A 202 5.23 19.81 -17.48
CA ARG A 202 5.02 20.90 -18.45
C ARG A 202 5.88 22.12 -18.13
N GLY A 203 6.02 22.43 -16.84
CA GLY A 203 6.95 23.46 -16.38
C GLY A 203 8.37 23.13 -16.80
N GLU A 204 8.87 21.94 -16.45
CA GLU A 204 10.23 21.50 -16.80
C GLU A 204 10.48 21.51 -18.32
N ASP A 205 9.52 21.06 -19.13
CA ASP A 205 9.62 21.13 -20.60
C ASP A 205 9.76 22.57 -21.13
N GLU A 206 9.05 23.53 -20.52
CA GLU A 206 9.18 24.95 -20.86
C GLU A 206 10.52 25.52 -20.37
N TRP A 207 10.99 25.09 -19.20
CA TRP A 207 12.32 25.45 -18.70
C TRP A 207 13.43 24.94 -19.62
N ASP A 208 13.37 23.69 -20.07
CA ASP A 208 14.30 23.12 -21.04
C ASP A 208 14.26 23.91 -22.36
N ARG A 209 13.07 24.34 -22.80
CA ARG A 209 12.92 25.20 -23.99
C ARG A 209 13.62 26.56 -23.80
N ILE A 210 13.50 27.19 -22.64
CA ILE A 210 14.15 28.47 -22.32
C ILE A 210 15.68 28.30 -22.28
N LEU A 211 16.17 27.23 -21.64
CA LEU A 211 17.61 26.92 -21.56
C LEU A 211 18.22 26.70 -22.95
N LEU A 212 17.52 25.93 -23.81
CA LEU A 212 17.91 25.73 -25.20
C LEU A 212 17.94 27.05 -25.99
N ALA A 213 16.96 27.93 -25.79
CA ALA A 213 16.91 29.24 -26.45
C ALA A 213 18.06 30.18 -26.00
N GLN A 214 18.58 30.00 -24.78
CA GLN A 214 19.74 30.74 -24.25
C GLN A 214 21.09 30.08 -24.60
N GLY A 215 21.09 28.99 -25.37
CA GLY A 215 22.29 28.28 -25.78
C GLY A 215 22.95 27.44 -24.69
N VAL A 216 22.24 27.18 -23.58
CA VAL A 216 22.69 26.24 -22.55
C VAL A 216 22.32 24.83 -23.02
N ASP A 217 23.29 24.12 -23.56
CA ASP A 217 23.12 22.70 -23.88
C ASP A 217 23.15 21.91 -22.56
N VAL A 218 22.00 21.45 -22.07
CA VAL A 218 21.85 20.62 -20.85
C VAL A 218 22.33 19.17 -21.11
N GLY A 219 23.15 18.99 -22.14
CA GLY A 219 23.21 17.77 -22.92
C GLY A 219 23.61 16.49 -22.19
N GLN A 220 23.27 15.39 -22.85
CA GLN A 220 24.16 14.25 -23.07
C GLN A 220 24.96 13.79 -21.85
N GLY A 221 24.39 12.83 -21.12
CA GLY A 221 25.22 11.80 -20.53
C GLY A 221 26.07 11.13 -21.62
N LYS A 222 27.40 11.22 -21.48
CA LYS A 222 28.41 10.53 -22.32
C LYS A 222 27.96 9.13 -22.76
N GLN A 223 27.53 8.98 -24.01
CA GLN A 223 27.57 7.69 -24.70
C GLN A 223 28.79 7.66 -25.62
N GLY A 224 29.58 6.61 -25.46
CA GLY A 224 30.87 6.41 -26.10
C GLY A 224 30.79 6.47 -27.64
N LYS A 225 31.92 6.90 -28.21
CA LYS A 225 32.20 6.86 -29.64
C LYS A 225 32.00 5.44 -30.18
N GLY A 226 31.12 5.28 -31.16
CA GLY A 226 31.06 4.10 -31.99
C GLY A 226 29.83 4.07 -32.89
N GLY A 227 30.01 4.29 -34.18
CA GLY A 227 29.13 3.77 -35.22
C GLY A 227 28.05 4.72 -35.76
N HIS A 228 28.28 5.13 -37.00
CA HIS A 228 27.35 5.59 -38.04
C HIS A 228 25.87 5.84 -37.68
N GLY A 229 25.46 7.09 -37.90
CA GLY A 229 24.24 7.40 -38.65
C GLY A 229 22.91 7.07 -37.97
N LYS A 230 22.51 7.90 -37.00
CA LYS A 230 21.11 8.27 -36.78
C LYS A 230 21.07 9.58 -36.01
N GLN A 231 20.34 10.53 -36.57
CA GLN A 231 19.96 11.84 -36.05
C GLN A 231 19.78 11.75 -34.51
N LYS A 232 20.69 12.36 -33.75
CA LYS A 232 20.68 12.33 -32.28
C LYS A 232 19.40 13.03 -31.83
N GLY A 233 18.39 12.23 -31.49
CA GLY A 233 17.03 12.68 -31.23
C GLY A 233 17.03 13.71 -30.10
N ARG A 234 16.23 14.75 -30.28
CA ARG A 234 15.82 15.70 -29.23
C ARG A 234 15.47 14.90 -27.97
N GLU A 235 15.96 15.32 -26.81
CA GLU A 235 15.61 14.70 -25.54
C GLU A 235 14.08 14.63 -25.42
N GLU A 236 13.59 13.47 -24.96
CA GLU A 236 12.15 13.28 -24.87
C GLU A 236 11.59 14.20 -23.78
N PRO A 237 10.47 14.90 -24.05
CA PRO A 237 9.91 15.82 -23.07
C PRO A 237 9.49 15.06 -21.82
N TRP A 238 9.69 15.68 -20.66
CA TRP A 238 9.28 15.17 -19.36
C TRP A 238 7.80 14.79 -19.35
N THR A 239 6.96 15.55 -20.06
CA THR A 239 5.53 15.26 -20.20
C THR A 239 5.24 13.91 -20.83
N LYS A 240 6.07 13.43 -21.76
CA LYS A 240 5.84 12.15 -22.46
C LYS A 240 5.82 10.97 -21.49
N ASN A 241 6.80 10.89 -20.60
CA ASN A 241 6.90 9.81 -19.62
C ASN A 241 5.70 9.81 -18.65
N VAL A 242 5.26 11.00 -18.21
CA VAL A 242 4.10 11.13 -17.35
C VAL A 242 2.82 10.76 -18.09
N TYR A 243 2.69 11.16 -19.37
CA TYR A 243 1.55 10.84 -20.21
C TYR A 243 1.41 9.34 -20.44
N GLU A 244 2.50 8.64 -20.77
CA GLU A 244 2.52 7.19 -20.93
C GLU A 244 2.15 6.47 -19.61
N ALA A 245 2.70 6.92 -18.49
CA ALA A 245 2.36 6.38 -17.17
C ALA A 245 0.88 6.57 -16.82
N LEU A 246 0.32 7.75 -17.16
CA LEU A 246 -1.08 8.09 -16.94
C LEU A 246 -1.99 7.23 -17.83
N GLY A 247 -1.68 7.11 -19.13
CA GLY A 247 -2.37 6.24 -20.07
C GLY A 247 -2.41 4.78 -19.58
N ASN A 248 -1.29 4.25 -19.09
CA ASN A 248 -1.22 2.92 -18.50
C ASN A 248 -2.14 2.74 -17.27
N VAL A 249 -2.31 3.78 -16.45
CA VAL A 249 -3.23 3.75 -15.30
C VAL A 249 -4.68 3.80 -15.75
N TYR A 250 -5.02 4.65 -16.73
CA TYR A 250 -6.35 4.72 -17.33
C TYR A 250 -6.76 3.38 -17.94
N ASN A 251 -5.89 2.78 -18.78
CA ASN A 251 -6.12 1.47 -19.39
C ASN A 251 -6.42 0.40 -18.33
N LYS A 252 -5.66 0.38 -17.22
CA LYS A 252 -5.89 -0.57 -16.12
C LYS A 252 -7.22 -0.34 -15.40
N ILE A 253 -7.69 0.91 -15.28
CA ILE A 253 -8.98 1.23 -14.67
C ILE A 253 -10.13 0.81 -15.61
N GLU A 254 -9.99 1.06 -16.90
CA GLU A 254 -10.98 0.69 -17.92
C GLU A 254 -11.09 -0.82 -18.08
N GLU A 255 -9.96 -1.52 -18.19
CA GLU A 255 -9.93 -2.98 -18.24
C GLU A 255 -10.60 -3.62 -17.03
N GLU A 256 -10.37 -3.08 -15.82
CA GLU A 256 -11.07 -3.54 -14.62
C GLU A 256 -12.58 -3.28 -14.74
N GLY A 257 -12.98 -2.10 -15.21
CA GLY A 257 -14.39 -1.77 -15.46
C GLY A 257 -15.05 -2.75 -16.42
N ARG A 258 -14.39 -3.06 -17.54
CA ARG A 258 -14.87 -4.04 -18.54
C ARG A 258 -14.98 -5.44 -17.93
N ARG A 259 -13.93 -5.94 -17.27
CA ARG A 259 -13.95 -7.26 -16.62
C ARG A 259 -15.06 -7.37 -15.56
N ASN A 260 -15.29 -6.29 -14.81
CA ASN A 260 -16.37 -6.24 -13.83
C ASN A 260 -17.75 -6.22 -14.48
N LYS A 261 -17.93 -5.51 -15.60
CA LYS A 261 -19.19 -5.52 -16.36
C LYS A 261 -19.51 -6.93 -16.88
N GLU A 262 -18.56 -7.58 -17.54
CA GLU A 262 -18.70 -8.95 -18.05
C GLU A 262 -19.01 -9.94 -16.91
N MET A 263 -18.37 -9.77 -15.76
CA MET A 263 -18.66 -10.59 -14.59
C MET A 263 -20.07 -10.36 -14.04
N ALA A 264 -20.54 -9.10 -14.02
CA ALA A 264 -21.89 -8.78 -13.59
C ALA A 264 -22.95 -9.41 -14.49
N GLU A 265 -22.77 -9.36 -15.80
CA GLU A 265 -23.66 -10.01 -16.79
C GLU A 265 -23.75 -11.52 -16.55
N LYS A 266 -22.61 -12.20 -16.36
CA LYS A 266 -22.58 -13.62 -15.99
C LYS A 266 -23.31 -13.90 -14.68
N MET A 267 -23.18 -13.01 -13.69
CA MET A 267 -23.88 -13.13 -12.41
C MET A 267 -25.40 -12.93 -12.54
N VAL A 268 -25.85 -12.05 -13.43
CA VAL A 268 -27.29 -11.88 -13.74
C VAL A 268 -27.86 -13.16 -14.35
N GLY A 269 -27.18 -13.76 -15.33
CA GLY A 269 -27.61 -15.03 -15.92
C GLY A 269 -27.71 -16.18 -14.91
N ILE A 270 -26.86 -16.20 -13.87
CA ILE A 270 -27.00 -17.17 -12.77
C ILE A 270 -28.26 -16.89 -11.93
N ILE A 271 -28.59 -15.62 -11.68
CA ILE A 271 -29.79 -15.25 -10.92
C ILE A 271 -31.05 -15.64 -11.68
N GLU A 272 -31.09 -15.42 -13.00
CA GLU A 272 -32.24 -15.78 -13.85
C GLU A 272 -32.48 -17.29 -13.81
N LYS A 273 -31.44 -18.10 -14.04
CA LYS A 273 -31.54 -19.56 -13.92
C LYS A 273 -32.02 -19.99 -12.54
N GLU A 274 -31.46 -19.43 -11.46
CA GLU A 274 -31.89 -19.76 -10.10
C GLU A 274 -33.35 -19.34 -9.82
N LYS A 275 -33.85 -18.26 -10.45
CA LYS A 275 -35.26 -17.86 -10.38
C LYS A 275 -36.17 -18.86 -11.09
N GLU A 276 -35.82 -19.27 -12.32
CA GLU A 276 -36.57 -20.27 -13.09
C GLU A 276 -36.71 -21.59 -12.32
N PHE A 277 -35.60 -22.12 -11.80
CA PHE A 277 -35.63 -23.34 -10.98
C PHE A 277 -36.45 -23.14 -9.69
N ALA A 278 -36.36 -21.97 -9.05
CA ALA A 278 -37.15 -21.69 -7.86
C ALA A 278 -38.67 -21.63 -8.14
N GLU A 279 -39.06 -21.25 -9.36
CA GLU A 279 -40.45 -21.23 -9.81
C GLU A 279 -40.99 -22.63 -10.14
N VAL A 280 -40.20 -23.45 -10.84
CA VAL A 280 -40.55 -24.85 -11.11
C VAL A 280 -40.77 -25.60 -9.80
N GLU A 281 -39.83 -25.52 -8.85
CA GLU A 281 -39.96 -26.15 -7.53
C GLU A 281 -41.15 -25.59 -6.74
N ARG A 282 -41.49 -24.31 -6.90
CA ARG A 282 -42.67 -23.71 -6.25
C ARG A 282 -43.96 -24.30 -6.82
N ARG A 283 -44.01 -24.53 -8.13
CA ARG A 283 -45.15 -25.14 -8.81
C ARG A 283 -45.34 -26.60 -8.37
N GLU A 284 -44.27 -27.40 -8.37
CA GLU A 284 -44.30 -28.80 -7.91
C GLU A 284 -44.75 -28.91 -6.45
N ARG A 285 -44.21 -28.09 -5.55
CA ARG A 285 -44.66 -28.07 -4.15
C ARG A 285 -46.13 -27.71 -3.99
N ARG A 286 -46.66 -26.78 -4.80
CA ARG A 286 -48.10 -26.47 -4.80
C ARG A 286 -48.92 -27.66 -5.27
N ARG A 287 -48.45 -28.42 -6.27
CA ARG A 287 -49.13 -29.65 -6.73
C ARG A 287 -49.15 -30.71 -5.64
N VAL A 288 -47.99 -31.06 -5.07
CA VAL A 288 -47.89 -32.06 -3.99
C VAL A 288 -48.71 -31.64 -2.76
N GLY A 289 -48.64 -30.36 -2.37
CA GLY A 289 -49.44 -29.85 -1.25
C GLY A 289 -50.96 -29.89 -1.51
N ASN A 290 -51.39 -29.68 -2.76
CA ASN A 290 -52.79 -29.81 -3.14
C ASN A 290 -53.24 -31.27 -3.16
N GLU A 291 -52.41 -32.19 -3.65
CA GLU A 291 -52.67 -33.63 -3.64
C GLU A 291 -52.73 -34.19 -2.21
N GLU A 292 -51.82 -33.78 -1.33
CA GLU A 292 -51.85 -34.17 0.09
C GLU A 292 -53.10 -33.63 0.80
N ARG A 293 -53.50 -32.37 0.52
CA ARG A 293 -54.76 -31.80 1.03
C ARG A 293 -55.97 -32.58 0.54
N ARG A 294 -55.99 -32.99 -0.74
CA ARG A 294 -57.05 -33.84 -1.31
C ARG A 294 -57.07 -35.22 -0.62
N ARG A 295 -55.90 -35.85 -0.41
CA ARG A 295 -55.79 -37.14 0.29
C ARG A 295 -56.29 -37.06 1.73
N ARG A 296 -55.86 -36.03 2.49
CA ARG A 296 -56.34 -35.81 3.86
C ARG A 296 -57.83 -35.55 3.93
N LYS A 297 -58.39 -34.83 2.94
CA LYS A 297 -59.83 -34.61 2.84
C LYS A 297 -60.57 -35.93 2.57
N ALA A 298 -60.09 -36.73 1.62
CA ALA A 298 -60.68 -38.05 1.33
C ALA A 298 -60.61 -39.02 2.52
N GLU A 299 -59.50 -39.03 3.28
CA GLU A 299 -59.36 -39.85 4.49
C GLU A 299 -60.32 -39.39 5.61
N LYS A 300 -60.51 -38.08 5.75
CA LYS A 300 -61.46 -37.51 6.73
C LYS A 300 -62.91 -37.80 6.33
N ASP A 301 -63.25 -37.61 5.06
CA ASP A 301 -64.59 -37.88 4.53
C ASP A 301 -64.91 -39.39 4.56
N GLY A 302 -63.89 -40.26 4.41
CA GLY A 302 -64.02 -41.72 4.57
C GLY A 302 -64.26 -42.17 6.02
N LYS A 303 -63.58 -41.56 7.01
CA LYS A 303 -63.81 -41.85 8.44
C LYS A 303 -65.19 -41.43 8.94
N VAL A 304 -65.75 -40.33 8.41
CA VAL A 304 -67.10 -39.88 8.77
C VAL A 304 -68.20 -40.85 8.27
N GLY A 305 -67.90 -41.70 7.27
CA GLY A 305 -68.82 -42.74 6.79
C GLY A 305 -68.82 -44.02 7.63
N GLU A 306 -67.74 -44.34 8.33
CA GLU A 306 -67.61 -45.55 9.17
C GLU A 306 -68.16 -45.33 10.59
N ASP A 307 -68.00 -44.13 11.17
CA ASP A 307 -68.51 -43.79 12.51
C ASP A 307 -70.03 -43.47 12.52
N GLY A 308 -70.70 -43.51 11.37
CA GLY A 308 -72.15 -43.25 11.21
C GLY A 308 -73.02 -44.50 11.16
N MET A 309 -72.46 -45.69 11.40
CA MET A 309 -73.16 -46.98 11.31
C MET A 309 -72.95 -47.81 12.60
N VAL A 310 -73.32 -47.23 13.76
CA VAL A 310 -73.56 -47.94 15.02
C VAL A 310 -74.85 -47.42 15.63
#